data_AF-A0A534C3H2-F1
#
_entry.id   AF-A0A534C3H2-F1
#
_cell.length_a   1.000
_cell.length_b   1.000
_cell.length_c   1.000
_cell.angle_alpha   90.00
_cell.angle_beta   90.00
_cell.angle_gamma   90.00
#
_symmetry.space_group_name_H-M   'P 1'
#
loop_
_entity.id
_entity.type
_entity.pdbx_description
1 polymer ?
#
loop_
_entity_poly.entity_id
_entity_poly.type
_entity_poly.pdbx_seq_one_letter_code
_entity_poly.pdbx_strand_id
1 'polypeptide(L)'
;MLLVDAMRGWSGLALAYGAVQGPMLAGLIQGRARFSKLLLSPALAAPLTAVAGIAMAAAAPLLHNLGAASEGVLQFSVGVGLSATLGYVSGRAIASRTSSISAHQRGTIITDAAAIAGERQARRSRSAGRARALPARDRNKAITLGGLPVMPEDETKHFKLIGTTGTGKSTAIRELLSGALGRGDGAVVADPDGGYLERFHDPRRGDVILNPFDAASVKWDLFGE
;
A
#
# COMPACT_ATOMS: atom_id res chain seq x y z
N MET A 1 -50.42 -26.84 -17.79
CA MET A 1 -50.23 -26.62 -19.25
C MET A 1 -49.45 -25.33 -19.53
N LEU A 2 -49.87 -24.17 -19.01
CA LEU A 2 -49.20 -22.88 -19.23
C LEU A 2 -47.71 -22.80 -18.85
N LEU A 3 -47.28 -23.54 -17.81
CA LEU A 3 -45.89 -23.51 -17.32
C LEU A 3 -44.92 -24.34 -18.18
N VAL A 4 -45.43 -25.39 -18.84
CA VAL A 4 -44.65 -26.25 -19.74
C VAL A 4 -44.48 -25.61 -21.12
N ASP A 5 -45.49 -24.85 -21.57
CA ASP A 5 -45.41 -24.09 -22.83
C ASP A 5 -44.46 -22.89 -22.73
N ALA A 6 -44.38 -22.24 -21.57
CA ALA A 6 -43.40 -21.18 -21.30
C ALA A 6 -41.94 -21.66 -21.33
N MET A 7 -41.69 -22.97 -21.21
CA MET A 7 -40.35 -23.58 -21.24
C MET A 7 -39.90 -24.01 -22.65
N ARG A 8 -40.76 -23.90 -23.68
CA ARG A 8 -40.40 -24.25 -25.06
C ARG A 8 -39.88 -23.03 -25.83
N GLY A 9 -38.68 -23.15 -26.39
CA GLY A 9 -38.09 -22.13 -27.27
C GLY A 9 -37.45 -20.96 -26.52
N TRP A 10 -37.61 -19.74 -27.05
CA TRP A 10 -36.90 -18.53 -26.61
C TRP A 10 -37.25 -18.08 -25.19
N SER A 11 -38.45 -18.38 -24.70
CA SER A 11 -38.91 -18.01 -23.35
C SER A 11 -38.22 -18.81 -22.25
N GLY A 12 -37.93 -20.10 -22.48
CA GLY A 12 -37.19 -20.93 -21.55
C GLY A 12 -35.74 -20.47 -21.36
N LEU A 13 -35.10 -20.06 -22.46
CA LEU A 13 -33.76 -19.47 -22.44
C LEU A 13 -33.73 -18.14 -21.69
N ALA A 14 -34.74 -17.29 -21.88
CA ALA A 14 -34.86 -16.02 -21.17
C ALA A 14 -35.03 -16.22 -19.65
N LEU A 15 -35.83 -17.20 -19.22
CA LEU A 15 -36.01 -17.53 -17.82
C LEU A 15 -34.74 -18.10 -17.18
N ALA A 16 -34.05 -19.02 -17.87
CA ALA A 16 -32.77 -19.57 -17.40
C ALA A 16 -31.70 -18.49 -17.28
N TYR A 17 -31.66 -17.56 -18.23
CA TYR A 17 -30.76 -16.41 -18.19
C TYR A 17 -31.09 -15.47 -17.02
N GLY A 18 -32.37 -15.15 -16.81
CA GLY A 18 -32.83 -14.32 -15.69
C GLY A 18 -32.49 -14.94 -14.31
N ALA A 19 -32.62 -16.27 -14.18
CA ALA A 19 -32.29 -17.01 -12.97
C ALA A 19 -30.80 -16.93 -12.58
N VAL A 20 -29.90 -16.65 -13.54
CA VAL A 20 -28.47 -16.44 -13.29
C VAL A 20 -28.15 -14.95 -13.16
N GLN A 21 -28.65 -14.12 -14.08
CA GLN A 21 -28.31 -12.70 -14.19
C GLN A 21 -28.77 -11.89 -12.98
N GLY A 22 -29.99 -12.12 -12.47
CA GLY A 22 -30.52 -11.40 -11.30
C GLY A 22 -29.65 -11.61 -10.04
N PRO A 23 -29.40 -12.87 -9.64
CA PRO A 23 -28.53 -13.18 -8.51
C PRO A 23 -27.07 -12.76 -8.71
N MET A 24 -26.54 -12.82 -9.94
CA MET A 24 -25.20 -12.31 -10.26
C MET A 24 -25.08 -10.80 -10.04
N LEU A 25 -26.07 -10.02 -10.48
CA LEU A 25 -26.16 -8.60 -10.21
C LEU A 25 -26.22 -8.32 -8.71
N ALA A 26 -27.05 -9.07 -7.97
CA ALA A 26 -27.13 -8.94 -6.52
C ALA A 26 -25.77 -9.19 -5.83
N GLY A 27 -25.04 -10.23 -6.28
CA GLY A 27 -23.69 -10.53 -5.79
C GLY A 27 -22.67 -9.43 -6.09
N LEU A 28 -22.74 -8.82 -7.28
CA LEU A 28 -21.88 -7.69 -7.66
C LEU A 28 -22.18 -6.42 -6.87
N ILE A 29 -23.46 -6.08 -6.68
CA ILE A 29 -23.91 -4.92 -5.91
C ILE A 29 -23.49 -5.06 -4.45
N GLN A 30 -23.75 -6.23 -3.85
CA GLN A 30 -23.40 -6.49 -2.45
C GLN A 30 -21.89 -6.54 -2.24
N GLY A 31 -21.13 -6.97 -3.25
CA GLY A 31 -19.67 -6.92 -3.25
C GLY A 31 -19.08 -5.54 -3.61
N ARG A 32 -19.90 -4.49 -3.76
CA ARG A 32 -19.48 -3.13 -4.14
C ARG A 32 -18.61 -3.09 -5.40
N ALA A 33 -18.95 -3.90 -6.40
CA ALA A 33 -18.24 -3.93 -7.67
C ALA A 33 -18.34 -2.56 -8.40
N ARG A 34 -17.29 -2.21 -9.15
CA ARG A 34 -17.26 -0.99 -9.99
C ARG A 34 -18.39 -1.00 -11.02
N PHE A 35 -18.89 0.18 -11.37
CA PHE A 35 -19.99 0.36 -12.33
C PHE A 35 -19.75 -0.33 -13.68
N SER A 36 -18.51 -0.32 -14.19
CA SER A 36 -18.15 -1.03 -15.41
C SER A 36 -18.44 -2.53 -15.37
N LYS A 37 -18.26 -3.18 -14.21
CA LYS A 37 -18.55 -4.62 -14.03
C LYS A 37 -20.05 -4.91 -13.95
N LEU A 38 -20.84 -3.95 -13.48
CA LEU A 38 -22.31 -4.07 -13.52
C LEU A 38 -22.80 -4.03 -14.97
N LEU A 39 -22.25 -3.13 -15.80
CA LEU A 39 -22.56 -3.06 -17.23
C LEU A 39 -22.13 -4.30 -18.02
N LEU A 40 -21.01 -4.93 -17.63
CA LEU A 40 -20.50 -6.16 -18.25
C LEU A 40 -21.19 -7.44 -17.73
N SER A 41 -21.98 -7.35 -16.66
CA SER A 41 -22.64 -8.53 -16.07
C SER A 41 -23.51 -9.34 -17.04
N PRO A 42 -24.28 -8.74 -17.97
CA PRO A 42 -25.10 -9.50 -18.92
C PRO A 42 -24.26 -10.42 -19.83
N ALA A 43 -23.11 -9.91 -20.30
CA ALA A 43 -22.20 -10.67 -21.14
C ALA A 43 -21.54 -11.84 -20.39
N LEU A 44 -21.37 -11.71 -19.08
CA LEU A 44 -20.79 -12.74 -18.21
C LEU A 44 -21.83 -13.79 -17.77
N ALA A 45 -23.10 -13.40 -17.62
CA ALA A 45 -24.17 -14.33 -17.28
C ALA A 45 -24.48 -15.30 -18.42
N ALA A 46 -24.38 -14.88 -19.69
CA ALA A 46 -24.68 -15.73 -20.84
C ALA A 46 -23.89 -17.07 -20.86
N PRO A 47 -22.54 -17.09 -20.76
CA PRO A 47 -21.80 -18.36 -20.68
C PRO A 47 -22.10 -19.12 -19.38
N LEU A 48 -22.38 -18.44 -18.27
CA LEU A 48 -22.69 -19.07 -16.99
C LEU A 48 -24.05 -19.80 -17.02
N THR A 49 -25.04 -19.22 -17.71
CA THR A 49 -26.34 -19.85 -17.97
C THR A 49 -26.18 -21.10 -18.82
N ALA A 50 -25.31 -21.09 -19.84
CA ALA A 50 -25.03 -22.28 -20.63
C ALA A 50 -24.41 -23.40 -19.78
N VAL A 51 -23.43 -23.07 -18.92
CA VAL A 51 -22.81 -24.02 -17.98
C VAL A 51 -23.86 -24.59 -17.00
N ALA A 52 -24.71 -23.75 -16.42
CA ALA A 52 -25.78 -24.20 -15.53
C ALA A 52 -26.76 -25.14 -16.25
N GLY A 53 -27.13 -24.82 -17.49
CA GLY A 53 -27.99 -25.66 -18.32
C GLY A 53 -27.38 -27.03 -18.63
N ILE A 54 -26.10 -27.07 -19.02
CA ILE A 54 -25.37 -28.33 -19.28
C ILE A 54 -25.26 -29.17 -17.99
N ALA A 55 -24.93 -28.54 -16.86
CA ALA A 55 -24.85 -29.21 -15.57
C ALA A 55 -26.20 -29.82 -15.15
N MET A 56 -27.30 -29.09 -15.36
CA MET A 56 -28.64 -29.59 -15.08
C MET A 56 -29.04 -30.74 -16.01
N ALA A 57 -28.68 -30.67 -17.30
CA ALA A 57 -28.92 -31.75 -18.26
C ALA A 57 -28.16 -33.03 -17.87
N ALA A 58 -26.92 -32.90 -17.40
CA ALA A 58 -26.12 -34.02 -16.92
C ALA A 58 -26.65 -34.61 -15.59
N ALA A 59 -27.21 -33.77 -14.72
CA ALA A 59 -27.79 -34.18 -13.44
C ALA A 59 -29.21 -34.78 -13.56
N ALA A 60 -29.93 -34.51 -14.65
CA ALA A 60 -31.29 -34.98 -14.89
C ALA A 60 -31.50 -36.50 -14.71
N PRO A 61 -30.67 -37.41 -15.27
CA PRO A 61 -30.86 -38.85 -15.08
C PRO A 61 -30.64 -39.30 -13.63
N LEU A 62 -29.73 -38.66 -12.90
CA LEU A 62 -29.48 -38.96 -11.47
C LEU A 62 -30.66 -38.50 -10.60
N LEU A 63 -31.20 -37.32 -10.87
CA LEU A 63 -32.38 -36.78 -10.18
C LEU A 63 -33.62 -37.64 -10.43
N HIS A 64 -33.76 -38.15 -11.66
CA HIS A 64 -34.82 -39.10 -12.01
C HIS A 64 -34.71 -40.41 -11.22
N ASN A 65 -33.50 -40.96 -11.09
CA ASN A 65 -33.24 -42.20 -10.35
C ASN A 65 -33.40 -42.07 -8.83
N LEU A 66 -33.30 -40.83 -8.29
CA LEU A 66 -33.51 -40.52 -6.88
C LEU A 66 -34.99 -40.33 -6.49
N GLY A 67 -35.93 -40.62 -7.41
CA GLY A 67 -37.36 -40.49 -7.15
C GLY A 67 -37.86 -39.04 -7.13
N ALA A 68 -37.05 -38.07 -7.59
CA ALA A 68 -37.49 -36.69 -7.81
C ALA A 68 -38.36 -36.53 -9.07
N ALA A 69 -38.95 -37.63 -9.55
CA ALA A 69 -39.68 -37.75 -10.80
C ALA A 69 -41.21 -37.86 -10.61
N SER A 70 -41.80 -37.00 -9.77
CA SER A 70 -43.27 -36.94 -9.68
C SER A 70 -43.92 -35.62 -10.09
N GLU A 71 -43.21 -34.49 -10.18
CA GLU A 71 -43.81 -33.22 -10.65
C GLU A 71 -42.70 -32.35 -11.28
N GLY A 72 -42.82 -31.97 -12.56
CA GLY A 72 -41.81 -31.14 -13.27
C GLY A 72 -41.46 -29.81 -12.58
N VAL A 73 -42.24 -29.42 -11.58
CA VAL A 73 -42.03 -28.26 -10.70
C VAL A 73 -40.83 -28.43 -9.77
N LEU A 74 -40.56 -29.62 -9.23
CA LEU A 74 -39.45 -29.84 -8.29
C LEU A 74 -38.09 -29.75 -9.01
N GLN A 75 -37.98 -30.41 -10.16
CA GLN A 75 -36.78 -30.35 -11.00
C GLN A 75 -36.50 -28.92 -11.48
N PHE A 76 -37.55 -28.17 -11.84
CA PHE A 76 -37.45 -26.76 -12.20
C PHE A 76 -36.95 -25.90 -11.02
N SER A 77 -37.50 -26.10 -9.82
CA SER A 77 -37.11 -25.35 -8.62
C SER A 77 -35.65 -25.58 -8.23
N VAL A 78 -35.18 -26.83 -8.31
CA VAL A 78 -33.76 -27.16 -8.07
C VAL A 78 -32.86 -26.51 -9.12
N GLY A 79 -33.25 -26.55 -10.40
CA GLY A 79 -32.49 -25.91 -11.48
C GLY A 79 -32.38 -24.40 -11.34
N VAL A 80 -33.48 -23.73 -11.00
CA VAL A 80 -33.50 -22.28 -10.71
C VAL A 80 -32.64 -21.96 -9.48
N GLY A 81 -32.74 -22.75 -8.42
CA GLY A 81 -31.95 -22.58 -7.19
C GLY A 81 -30.44 -22.71 -7.43
N LEU A 82 -30.00 -23.74 -8.16
CA LEU A 82 -28.60 -23.93 -8.51
C LEU A 82 -28.06 -22.84 -9.45
N SER A 83 -28.87 -22.42 -10.42
CA SER A 83 -28.53 -21.32 -11.31
C SER A 83 -28.38 -20.01 -10.55
N ALA A 84 -29.26 -19.76 -9.59
CA ALA A 84 -29.23 -18.56 -8.75
C ALA A 84 -28.02 -18.53 -7.81
N THR A 85 -27.69 -19.66 -7.16
CA THR A 85 -26.50 -19.74 -6.29
C THR A 85 -25.22 -19.58 -7.09
N LEU A 86 -25.11 -20.23 -8.25
CA LEU A 86 -23.98 -20.09 -9.16
C LEU A 86 -23.81 -18.64 -9.64
N GLY A 87 -24.90 -17.98 -10.04
CA GLY A 87 -24.91 -16.58 -10.42
C GLY A 87 -24.42 -15.67 -9.29
N TYR A 88 -25.00 -15.81 -8.09
CA TYR A 88 -24.64 -15.00 -6.93
C TYR A 88 -23.18 -15.18 -6.47
N VAL A 89 -22.70 -16.43 -6.38
CA VAL A 89 -21.31 -16.74 -5.99
C VAL A 89 -20.33 -16.17 -7.02
N SER A 90 -20.64 -16.32 -8.31
CA SER A 90 -19.82 -15.75 -9.39
C SER A 90 -19.77 -14.23 -9.30
N GLY A 91 -20.91 -13.56 -9.06
CA GLY A 91 -20.97 -12.12 -8.85
C GLY A 91 -20.13 -11.65 -7.67
N ARG A 92 -20.22 -12.34 -6.52
CA ARG A 92 -19.39 -12.06 -5.33
C ARG A 92 -17.90 -12.24 -5.59
N ALA A 93 -17.51 -13.31 -6.29
CA ALA A 93 -16.11 -13.59 -6.62
C ALA A 93 -15.50 -12.56 -7.59
N ILE A 94 -16.29 -12.07 -8.55
CA ILE A 94 -15.87 -11.01 -9.47
C ILE A 94 -15.74 -9.66 -8.76
N ALA A 95 -16.59 -9.40 -7.76
CA ALA A 95 -16.55 -8.21 -6.95
C ALA A 95 -15.33 -8.19 -6.02
N SER A 96 -14.99 -9.29 -5.35
CA SER A 96 -13.84 -9.38 -4.43
C SER A 96 -12.48 -9.20 -5.14
N ARG A 97 -12.36 -9.58 -6.42
CA ARG A 97 -11.19 -9.28 -7.27
C ARG A 97 -11.02 -7.78 -7.58
N THR A 98 -11.93 -6.93 -7.11
CA THR A 98 -11.92 -5.47 -7.30
C THR A 98 -11.47 -4.70 -6.07
N SER A 99 -10.91 -5.36 -5.04
CA SER A 99 -10.12 -4.66 -4.03
C SER A 99 -8.82 -4.15 -4.67
N SER A 100 -8.94 -3.22 -5.61
CA SER A 100 -7.84 -2.36 -5.99
C SER A 100 -7.44 -1.65 -4.71
N ILE A 101 -6.20 -1.85 -4.30
CA ILE A 101 -5.51 -0.95 -3.38
C ILE A 101 -5.90 0.46 -3.80
N SER A 102 -6.59 1.17 -2.91
CA SER A 102 -7.07 2.53 -3.16
C SER A 102 -5.91 3.33 -3.72
N ALA A 103 -6.06 3.89 -4.92
CA ALA A 103 -5.04 4.79 -5.44
C ALA A 103 -4.83 5.89 -4.40
N HIS A 104 -3.58 6.09 -3.96
CA HIS A 104 -3.25 7.12 -2.98
C HIS A 104 -3.74 8.46 -3.50
N GLN A 105 -4.61 9.12 -2.74
CA GLN A 105 -5.18 10.39 -3.19
C GLN A 105 -4.32 11.56 -2.73
N ARG A 106 -4.10 11.68 -1.41
CA ARG A 106 -3.37 12.79 -0.77
C ARG A 106 -2.81 12.37 0.59
N GLY A 107 -1.89 13.17 1.12
CA GLY A 107 -1.28 12.96 2.44
C GLY A 107 0.06 12.23 2.37
N THR A 108 0.56 11.82 3.54
CA THR A 108 1.86 11.17 3.69
C THR A 108 1.86 9.80 3.03
N ILE A 109 2.90 9.54 2.23
CA ILE A 109 3.16 8.24 1.63
C ILE A 109 4.22 7.56 2.50
N ILE A 110 3.90 6.36 2.97
CA ILE A 110 4.88 5.47 3.59
C ILE A 110 5.47 4.62 2.47
N THR A 111 6.78 4.67 2.35
CA THR A 111 7.51 3.93 1.33
C THR A 111 8.75 3.31 1.97
N ASP A 112 9.24 2.25 1.35
CA ASP A 112 10.43 1.55 1.81
C ASP A 112 11.68 2.39 1.57
N ALA A 113 12.68 2.28 2.45
CA ALA A 113 13.94 3.01 2.34
C ALA A 113 14.68 2.71 1.02
N ALA A 114 14.64 1.47 0.53
CA ALA A 114 15.22 1.09 -0.75
C ALA A 114 14.45 1.70 -1.93
N ALA A 115 13.13 1.79 -1.81
CA ALA A 115 12.29 2.46 -2.80
C ALA A 115 12.57 3.97 -2.84
N ILE A 116 12.81 4.62 -1.70
CA ILE A 116 13.23 6.04 -1.64
C ILE A 116 14.56 6.24 -2.37
N ALA A 117 15.53 5.37 -2.15
CA ALA A 117 16.83 5.45 -2.85
C ALA A 117 16.65 5.32 -4.37
N GLY A 118 15.82 4.38 -4.82
CA GLY A 118 15.52 4.14 -6.24
C GLY A 118 14.67 5.25 -6.89
N GLU A 119 13.66 5.77 -6.21
CA GLU A 119 12.81 6.87 -6.71
C GLU A 119 13.57 8.20 -6.75
N ARG A 120 14.45 8.45 -5.77
CA ARG A 120 15.38 9.59 -5.83
C ARG A 120 16.30 9.45 -7.04
N GLN A 121 16.81 8.25 -7.34
CA GLN A 121 17.58 7.96 -8.57
C GLN A 121 16.74 8.23 -9.84
N ALA A 122 15.48 7.83 -9.87
CA ALA A 122 14.61 7.98 -11.03
C ALA A 122 14.07 9.42 -11.24
N ARG A 123 13.79 10.17 -10.16
CA ARG A 123 13.49 11.62 -10.22
C ARG A 123 14.66 12.40 -10.80
N ARG A 124 15.91 12.02 -10.47
CA ARG A 124 17.13 12.62 -11.08
C ARG A 124 17.15 12.53 -12.60
N SER A 125 16.69 11.40 -13.16
CA SER A 125 16.65 11.20 -14.62
C SER A 125 15.59 12.06 -15.30
N ARG A 126 14.48 12.36 -14.60
CA ARG A 126 13.35 13.12 -15.13
C ARG A 126 13.43 14.63 -14.87
N SER A 127 14.12 15.05 -13.82
CA SER A 127 14.23 16.46 -13.39
C SER A 127 15.54 17.13 -13.81
N ALA A 128 16.29 16.54 -14.76
CA ALA A 128 17.54 17.09 -15.30
C ALA A 128 17.41 18.52 -15.88
N GLY A 129 16.19 19.04 -16.03
CA GLY A 129 15.94 20.43 -16.41
C GLY A 129 15.63 21.42 -15.27
N ARG A 130 15.41 20.98 -14.00
CA ARG A 130 14.92 21.93 -12.95
C ARG A 130 15.14 21.59 -11.48
N ALA A 131 15.50 20.37 -11.10
CA ALA A 131 15.83 20.07 -9.70
C ALA A 131 17.35 19.97 -9.54
N ARG A 132 17.92 20.85 -8.70
CA ARG A 132 19.36 20.91 -8.43
C ARG A 132 19.77 19.67 -7.64
N ALA A 133 20.13 18.61 -8.36
CA ALA A 133 20.73 17.43 -7.76
C ALA A 133 22.04 17.83 -7.06
N LEU A 134 22.33 17.20 -5.93
CA LEU A 134 23.68 17.16 -5.39
C LEU A 134 24.65 16.67 -6.47
N PRO A 135 25.68 17.47 -6.83
CA PRO A 135 26.76 17.04 -7.72
C PRO A 135 27.32 15.68 -7.26
N ALA A 136 27.78 14.84 -8.18
CA ALA A 136 28.39 13.55 -7.83
C ALA A 136 29.55 13.68 -6.83
N ARG A 137 30.22 14.84 -6.80
CA ARG A 137 31.26 15.21 -5.83
C ARG A 137 30.76 15.47 -4.40
N ASP A 138 29.50 15.88 -4.22
CA ASP A 138 28.92 16.21 -2.91
C ASP A 138 28.19 15.04 -2.25
N ARG A 139 27.98 13.93 -2.97
CA ARG A 139 27.35 12.72 -2.39
C ARG A 139 28.19 12.11 -1.27
N ASN A 140 29.52 12.20 -1.39
CA ASN A 140 30.45 11.71 -0.38
C ASN A 140 30.54 12.64 0.84
N LYS A 141 29.77 13.74 0.83
CA LYS A 141 29.70 14.76 1.87
C LYS A 141 28.28 14.92 2.42
N ALA A 142 27.30 14.12 2.00
CA ALA A 142 25.95 14.25 2.56
C ALA A 142 25.91 13.68 3.98
N ILE A 143 25.33 14.42 4.92
CA ILE A 143 25.01 13.84 6.23
C ILE A 143 23.87 12.83 6.06
N THR A 144 23.84 11.82 6.94
CA THR A 144 22.82 10.77 6.90
C THR A 144 22.02 10.76 8.19
N LEU A 145 20.76 10.32 8.08
CA LEU A 145 19.87 10.08 9.21
C LEU A 145 19.17 8.73 9.01
N GLY A 146 19.47 7.76 9.87
CA GLY A 146 18.95 6.40 9.71
C GLY A 146 19.47 5.73 8.44
N GLY A 147 20.71 6.04 8.03
CA GLY A 147 21.33 5.53 6.80
C GLY A 147 20.80 6.17 5.51
N LEU A 148 19.86 7.12 5.60
CA LEU A 148 19.34 7.85 4.44
C LEU A 148 20.05 9.21 4.31
N PRO A 149 20.52 9.58 3.11
CA PRO A 149 21.13 10.88 2.90
C PRO A 149 20.09 12.00 3.03
N VAL A 150 20.48 13.03 3.77
CA VAL A 150 19.76 14.30 3.89
C VAL A 150 20.18 15.20 2.72
N MET A 151 19.23 15.91 2.10
CA MET A 151 19.54 16.88 1.06
C MET A 151 20.07 18.18 1.71
N PRO A 152 21.04 18.89 1.13
CA PRO A 152 21.58 20.12 1.73
C PRO A 152 20.53 21.17 2.02
N GLU A 153 19.51 21.27 1.17
CA GLU A 153 18.37 22.18 1.37
C GLU A 153 17.49 21.80 2.57
N ASP A 154 17.57 20.56 3.05
CA ASP A 154 16.88 20.09 4.25
C ASP A 154 17.75 20.19 5.50
N GLU A 155 19.07 20.25 5.39
CA GLU A 155 19.99 20.34 6.54
C GLU A 155 19.72 21.60 7.40
N THR A 156 19.35 22.71 6.76
CA THR A 156 19.09 23.99 7.45
C THR A 156 17.66 24.11 8.00
N LYS A 157 16.81 23.09 7.83
CA LYS A 157 15.40 23.14 8.30
C LYS A 157 15.22 22.70 9.75
N HIS A 158 16.33 22.37 10.43
CA HIS A 158 16.39 21.79 11.77
C HIS A 158 15.74 20.41 11.86
N PHE A 159 16.25 19.58 12.78
CA PHE A 159 15.74 18.24 13.03
C PHE A 159 15.13 18.16 14.42
N LYS A 160 13.97 17.50 14.52
CA LYS A 160 13.35 17.14 15.79
C LYS A 160 13.36 15.64 15.96
N LEU A 161 14.18 15.13 16.88
CA LEU A 161 14.24 13.70 17.20
C LEU A 161 13.34 13.39 18.41
N ILE A 162 12.32 12.56 18.21
CA ILE A 162 11.34 12.20 19.24
C ILE A 162 11.40 10.69 19.47
N GLY A 163 11.41 10.27 20.73
CA GLY A 163 11.44 8.86 21.12
C GLY A 163 11.68 8.70 22.61
N THR A 164 11.37 7.54 23.19
CA THR A 164 11.65 7.23 24.59
C THR A 164 13.13 6.96 24.83
N THR A 165 13.56 6.81 26.08
CA THR A 165 14.94 6.42 26.40
C THR A 165 15.25 5.06 25.79
N GLY A 166 16.44 4.91 25.19
CA GLY A 166 16.85 3.66 24.55
C GLY A 166 16.41 3.48 23.08
N THR A 167 15.57 4.35 22.50
CA THR A 167 15.13 4.21 21.10
C THR A 167 16.14 4.68 20.04
N GLY A 168 17.38 4.97 20.43
CA GLY A 168 18.44 5.34 19.49
C GLY A 168 18.52 6.82 19.10
N LYS A 169 17.87 7.75 19.82
CA LYS A 169 18.01 9.21 19.57
C LYS A 169 19.47 9.67 19.56
N SER A 170 20.24 9.30 20.58
CA SER A 170 21.67 9.63 20.65
C SER A 170 22.47 8.96 19.53
N THR A 171 22.07 7.77 19.07
CA THR A 171 22.69 7.11 17.91
C THR A 171 22.47 7.92 16.63
N ALA A 172 21.25 8.42 16.40
CA ALA A 172 20.94 9.26 15.26
C ALA A 172 21.67 10.62 15.30
N ILE A 173 21.81 11.24 16.48
CA ILE A 173 22.60 12.47 16.65
C ILE A 173 24.08 12.21 16.34
N ARG A 174 24.64 11.09 16.81
CA ARG A 174 26.04 10.71 16.52
C ARG A 174 26.28 10.47 15.03
N GLU A 175 25.31 9.90 14.32
CA GLU A 175 25.37 9.73 12.86
C GLU A 175 25.47 11.09 12.16
N LEU A 176 24.57 12.03 12.51
CA LEU A 176 24.58 13.39 11.97
C LEU A 176 25.90 14.11 12.27
N LEU A 177 26.37 14.07 13.53
CA LEU A 177 27.64 14.70 13.93
C LEU A 177 28.84 14.08 13.21
N SER A 178 28.89 12.75 13.08
CA SER A 178 29.98 12.08 12.37
C SER A 178 30.06 12.52 10.90
N GLY A 179 28.91 12.63 10.23
CA GLY A 179 28.83 13.12 8.86
C GLY A 179 29.25 14.59 8.73
N ALA A 180 28.75 15.45 9.62
CA ALA A 180 29.06 16.88 9.61
C ALA A 180 30.55 17.15 9.90
N LEU A 181 31.09 16.56 10.97
CA LEU A 181 32.51 16.71 11.33
C LEU A 181 33.43 16.08 10.28
N GLY A 182 33.06 14.93 9.71
CA GLY A 182 33.81 14.30 8.63
C GLY A 182 33.83 15.14 7.33
N ARG A 183 32.81 15.98 7.13
CA ARG A 183 32.75 16.97 6.05
C ARG A 183 33.58 18.23 6.35
N GLY A 184 33.96 18.45 7.60
CA GLY A 184 34.67 19.64 8.08
C GLY A 184 33.77 20.74 8.62
N ASP A 185 32.50 20.44 8.92
CA ASP A 185 31.58 21.41 9.52
C ASP A 185 31.87 21.59 11.02
N GLY A 186 31.59 22.79 11.53
CA GLY A 186 31.60 23.05 12.97
C GLY A 186 30.30 22.63 13.64
N ALA A 187 30.39 22.18 14.90
CA ALA A 187 29.22 21.84 15.72
C ALA A 187 29.38 22.40 17.14
N VAL A 188 28.28 22.89 17.71
CA VAL A 188 28.16 23.21 19.14
C VAL A 188 27.26 22.17 19.77
N VAL A 189 27.76 21.46 20.78
CA VAL A 189 27.05 20.35 21.40
C VAL A 189 26.82 20.64 22.87
N ALA A 190 25.55 20.66 23.29
CA ALA A 190 25.18 20.63 24.69
C ALA A 190 25.23 19.17 25.17
N ASP A 191 26.26 18.84 25.94
CA ASP A 191 26.61 17.47 26.30
C ASP A 191 26.62 17.29 27.83
N PRO A 192 25.46 17.02 28.45
CA PRO A 192 25.36 16.93 29.90
C PRO A 192 26.08 15.69 30.48
N ASP A 193 26.23 14.62 29.70
CA ASP A 193 26.88 13.37 30.11
C ASP A 193 28.34 13.26 29.63
N GLY A 194 28.83 14.20 28.82
CA GLY A 194 30.20 14.20 28.29
C GLY A 194 30.45 13.14 27.21
N GLY A 195 29.41 12.41 26.78
CA GLY A 195 29.54 11.28 25.87
C GLY A 195 29.82 11.68 24.42
N TYR A 196 29.51 12.91 24.03
CA TYR A 196 29.90 13.45 22.73
C TYR A 196 31.30 14.05 22.78
N LEU A 197 31.64 14.71 23.88
CA LEU A 197 32.98 15.22 24.15
C LEU A 197 34.00 14.08 24.05
N GLU A 198 33.83 12.99 24.80
CA GLU A 198 34.74 11.84 24.78
C GLU A 198 34.94 11.28 23.36
N ARG A 199 33.88 11.27 22.54
CA ARG A 199 33.89 10.63 21.24
C ARG A 199 34.40 11.50 20.09
N PHE A 200 34.09 12.79 20.12
CA PHE A 200 34.29 13.67 18.96
C PHE A 200 35.30 14.78 19.20
N HIS A 201 35.64 15.08 20.45
CA HIS A 201 36.59 16.14 20.79
C HIS A 201 38.00 15.82 20.26
N ASP A 202 38.59 16.77 19.56
CA ASP A 202 39.99 16.73 19.13
C ASP A 202 40.67 18.08 19.43
N PRO A 203 41.54 18.15 20.45
CA PRO A 203 42.30 19.37 20.76
C PRO A 203 43.16 19.84 19.59
N ARG A 204 43.66 18.93 18.74
CA ARG A 204 44.53 19.28 17.60
C ARG A 204 43.76 19.96 16.48
N ARG A 205 42.45 19.74 16.41
CA ARG A 205 41.53 20.44 15.51
C ARG A 205 41.17 21.84 16.01
N GLY A 206 41.47 22.15 17.27
CA GLY A 206 41.11 23.42 17.92
C GLY A 206 39.70 23.39 18.53
N ASP A 207 39.18 22.21 18.87
CA ASP A 207 37.93 22.10 19.59
C ASP A 207 38.04 22.75 20.98
N VAL A 208 36.95 23.38 21.42
CA VAL A 208 36.90 24.11 22.69
C VAL A 208 35.90 23.48 23.64
N ILE A 209 36.28 23.43 24.91
CA ILE A 209 35.41 23.01 26.01
C ILE A 209 34.93 24.27 26.72
N LEU A 210 33.62 24.37 26.94
CA LEU A 210 33.02 25.42 27.77
C LEU A 210 32.32 24.77 28.96
N ASN A 211 33.08 24.56 30.03
CA ASN A 211 32.60 23.97 31.28
C ASN A 211 33.40 24.55 32.47
N PRO A 212 32.78 25.34 33.37
CA PRO A 212 33.50 26.00 34.47
C PRO A 212 34.18 25.03 35.45
N PHE A 213 33.83 23.74 35.42
CA PHE A 213 34.41 22.71 36.28
C PHE A 213 35.46 21.84 35.57
N ASP A 214 35.68 22.05 34.28
CA ASP A 214 36.68 21.32 33.50
C ASP A 214 37.98 22.14 33.41
N ALA A 215 39.11 21.51 33.79
CA ALA A 215 40.41 22.15 33.75
C ALA A 215 40.88 22.49 32.33
N ALA A 216 40.38 21.79 31.30
CA ALA A 216 40.64 22.06 29.89
C ALA A 216 39.68 23.10 29.30
N SER A 217 38.72 23.61 30.08
CA SER A 217 37.77 24.62 29.60
C SER A 217 38.48 25.92 29.26
N VAL A 218 38.03 26.54 28.18
CA VAL A 218 38.38 27.92 27.90
C VAL A 218 37.70 28.84 28.92
N LYS A 219 38.39 29.94 29.25
CA LYS A 219 37.78 31.02 30.03
C LYS A 219 36.90 31.83 29.10
N TRP A 220 35.64 31.99 29.45
CA TRP A 220 34.68 32.78 28.69
C TRP A 220 34.06 33.84 29.59
N ASP A 221 34.02 35.07 29.08
CA ASP A 221 33.39 36.21 29.72
C ASP A 221 32.46 36.85 28.69
N LEU A 222 31.19 37.03 29.06
CA LEU A 222 30.21 37.68 28.20
C LEU A 222 30.58 39.14 27.93
N PHE A 223 31.31 39.78 28.85
CA PHE A 223 31.68 41.20 28.80
C PHE A 223 33.19 41.43 28.58
N GLY A 224 33.95 40.36 28.28
CA GLY A 224 35.38 40.50 28.00
C GLY A 224 35.61 41.15 26.64
N GLU A 225 35.93 42.45 26.63
CA GLU A 225 36.51 43.17 25.48
C GLU A 225 38.02 42.90 25.35
#